data_AF-A0A542YVK7-F1
#
_entry.id   AF-A0A542YVK7-F1
#
_cell.length_a   1.000
_cell.length_b   1.000
_cell.length_c   1.000
_cell.angle_alpha   90.00
_cell.angle_beta   90.00
_cell.angle_gamma   90.00
#
_symmetry.space_group_name_H-M   'P 1'
#
loop_
_entity.id
_entity.type
_entity.pdbx_description
1 polymer ?
#
loop_
_entity_poly.entity_id
_entity_poly.type
_entity_poly.pdbx_seq_one_letter_code
_entity_poly.pdbx_strand_id
1 'polypeptide(L)'
;MPSSQPDAATSDIPPPGRPVLLESTPPGFWALILGGSVMVLAPLFGFLIGTANGPGDGDALLNPIYLSLFIGVVVGGCGGFIALWGGARLYRSLHPSGSAAGGVDSPAGGTDPATTPAPETTD
;
A
#
# COMPACT_ATOMS: atom_id res chain seq x y z
N MET A 1 -54.12 44.63 1.93
CA MET A 1 -54.05 43.25 2.46
C MET A 1 -52.98 42.49 1.65
N PRO A 2 -51.69 42.59 2.01
CA PRO A 2 -50.64 41.80 1.36
C PRO A 2 -50.77 40.32 1.78
N SER A 3 -50.82 39.44 0.79
CA SER A 3 -50.86 37.99 0.93
C SER A 3 -49.54 37.48 1.51
N SER A 4 -49.60 36.90 2.71
CA SER A 4 -48.51 36.13 3.32
C SER A 4 -48.27 34.88 2.49
N GLN A 5 -47.32 34.98 1.56
CA GLN A 5 -46.74 33.85 0.87
C GLN A 5 -46.06 32.97 1.93
N PRO A 6 -46.45 31.69 2.08
CA PRO A 6 -45.81 30.82 3.06
C PRO A 6 -44.36 30.66 2.64
N ASP A 7 -43.45 31.13 3.49
CA ASP A 7 -42.02 30.94 3.36
C ASP A 7 -41.79 29.46 3.08
N ALA A 8 -41.34 29.17 1.85
CA ALA A 8 -40.95 27.84 1.43
C ALA A 8 -40.02 27.30 2.50
N ALA A 9 -40.49 26.27 3.21
CA ALA A 9 -39.78 25.60 4.28
C ALA A 9 -38.29 25.52 3.91
N THR A 10 -37.48 26.35 4.58
CA THR A 10 -36.03 26.29 4.50
C THR A 10 -35.68 24.85 4.83
N SER A 11 -35.32 24.09 3.81
CA SER A 11 -34.97 22.70 3.96
C SER A 11 -33.74 22.65 4.86
N ASP A 12 -33.95 22.31 6.14
CA ASP A 12 -32.96 21.99 7.17
C ASP A 12 -32.15 20.73 6.82
N ILE A 13 -31.84 20.53 5.53
CA ILE A 13 -31.03 19.43 5.04
C ILE A 13 -29.58 19.91 5.13
N PRO A 14 -28.76 19.34 6.03
CA PRO A 14 -27.35 19.70 6.13
C PRO A 14 -26.66 19.50 4.77
N PRO A 15 -25.72 20.37 4.39
CA PRO A 15 -25.00 20.25 3.13
C PRO A 15 -24.41 18.83 2.99
N PRO A 16 -24.54 18.18 1.82
CA PRO A 16 -24.00 16.85 1.61
C PRO A 16 -22.51 16.84 1.94
N GLY A 17 -22.09 15.92 2.83
CA GLY A 17 -20.70 15.80 3.26
C GLY A 17 -19.76 15.46 2.11
N ARG A 18 -18.50 15.85 2.23
CA ARG A 18 -17.45 15.55 1.24
C ARG A 18 -17.36 14.03 1.02
N PRO A 19 -17.40 13.51 -0.21
CA PRO A 19 -17.26 12.08 -0.45
C PRO A 19 -15.86 11.62 -0.02
N VAL A 20 -15.81 10.68 0.92
CA VAL A 20 -14.56 10.04 1.38
C VAL A 20 -14.33 8.82 0.49
N LEU A 21 -13.33 8.91 -0.40
CA LEU A 21 -12.83 7.76 -1.15
C LEU A 21 -11.96 6.91 -0.22
N LEU A 22 -12.45 5.74 0.15
CA LEU A 22 -11.63 4.73 0.84
C LEU A 22 -10.78 4.04 -0.22
N GLU A 23 -9.49 4.39 -0.26
CA GLU A 23 -8.54 3.68 -1.10
C GLU A 23 -8.34 2.27 -0.52
N SER A 24 -8.65 1.24 -1.33
CA SER A 24 -8.41 -0.15 -0.96
C SER A 24 -6.94 -0.35 -0.63
N THR A 25 -6.64 -1.00 0.49
CA THR A 25 -5.26 -1.31 0.88
C THR A 25 -4.55 -2.07 -0.25
N PRO A 26 -3.31 -1.70 -0.61
CA PRO A 26 -2.62 -2.29 -1.76
C PRO A 26 -2.50 -3.83 -1.68
N PRO A 27 -2.68 -4.55 -2.79
CA PRO A 27 -2.61 -6.01 -2.83
C PRO A 27 -1.18 -6.49 -2.54
N GLY A 28 -0.95 -6.99 -1.32
CA GLY A 28 0.36 -7.44 -0.83
C GLY A 28 0.72 -6.89 0.55
N PHE A 29 0.06 -5.81 0.99
CA PHE A 29 0.27 -5.20 2.31
C PHE A 29 -0.03 -6.18 3.46
N TRP A 30 -1.18 -6.84 3.40
CA TRP A 30 -1.59 -7.82 4.43
C TRP A 30 -0.68 -9.04 4.48
N ALA A 31 -0.24 -9.53 3.32
CA ALA A 31 0.68 -10.67 3.27
C ALA A 31 2.05 -10.30 3.87
N LEU A 32 2.53 -9.07 3.66
CA LEU A 32 3.77 -8.58 4.26
C LEU A 32 3.63 -8.41 5.78
N ILE A 33 2.57 -7.75 6.26
CA ILE A 33 2.36 -7.52 7.69
C ILE A 33 2.13 -8.83 8.44
N LEU A 34 1.18 -9.65 8.00
CA LEU A 34 0.86 -10.90 8.68
C LEU A 34 2.00 -11.90 8.55
N GLY A 35 2.57 -12.05 7.35
CA GLY A 35 3.71 -12.93 7.14
C GLY A 35 4.93 -12.52 7.97
N GLY A 36 5.26 -11.23 7.99
CA GLY A 36 6.37 -10.69 8.78
C GLY A 36 6.13 -10.82 10.29
N SER A 37 4.90 -10.58 10.74
CA SER A 37 4.52 -10.81 12.14
C SER A 37 4.71 -12.27 12.52
N VAL A 38 4.20 -13.20 11.71
CA VAL A 38 4.35 -14.65 11.96
C VAL A 38 5.82 -15.07 11.91
N MET A 39 6.62 -14.52 11.00
CA MET A 39 8.05 -14.80 10.88
C MET A 39 8.83 -14.52 12.17
N VAL A 40 8.48 -13.44 12.88
CA VAL A 40 9.14 -13.05 14.13
C VAL A 40 8.50 -13.72 15.34
N LEU A 41 7.16 -13.77 15.39
CA LEU A 41 6.44 -14.28 16.56
C LEU A 41 6.52 -15.80 16.67
N ALA A 42 6.48 -16.55 15.56
CA ALA A 42 6.42 -18.01 15.62
C ALA A 42 7.63 -18.66 16.31
N PRO A 43 8.90 -18.29 16.02
CA PRO A 43 10.05 -18.81 16.74
C PRO A 43 10.04 -18.44 18.23
N LEU A 44 9.59 -17.23 18.56
CA LEU A 44 9.52 -16.75 19.93
C LEU A 44 8.46 -17.51 20.74
N PHE A 45 7.29 -17.74 20.16
CA PHE A 45 6.24 -18.59 20.76
C PHE A 45 6.70 -20.04 20.86
N GLY A 46 7.37 -20.57 19.84
CA GLY A 46 7.97 -21.90 19.87
C GLY A 46 8.93 -22.07 21.03
N PHE A 47 9.87 -21.13 21.19
CA PHE A 47 10.79 -21.12 22.33
C PHE A 47 10.05 -21.03 23.67
N LEU A 48 9.08 -20.12 23.80
CA LEU A 48 8.33 -19.91 25.05
C LEU A 48 7.50 -21.13 25.46
N ILE A 49 6.83 -21.77 24.52
CA ILE A 49 6.09 -23.02 24.77
C ILE A 49 7.07 -24.13 25.18
N GLY A 50 8.23 -24.18 24.52
CA GLY A 50 9.28 -25.15 24.84
C GLY A 50 9.80 -25.04 26.26
N THR A 51 10.07 -23.82 26.71
CA THR A 51 10.55 -23.57 28.08
C THR A 51 9.45 -23.78 29.12
N ALA A 52 8.19 -23.45 28.80
CA ALA A 52 7.06 -23.65 29.70
C ALA A 52 6.77 -25.14 30.00
N ASN A 53 7.11 -26.05 29.08
CA ASN A 53 6.93 -27.49 29.28
C ASN A 53 8.05 -28.15 30.11
N GLY A 54 9.10 -27.40 30.48
CA GLY A 54 10.19 -27.89 31.32
C GLY A 54 11.18 -28.82 30.59
N PRO A 55 12.28 -29.23 31.26
CA PRO A 55 13.25 -30.16 30.70
C PRO A 55 12.57 -31.52 30.50
N GLY A 56 12.46 -31.99 29.26
CA GLY A 56 11.96 -33.34 28.98
C GLY A 56 12.96 -34.40 29.42
N ASP A 57 12.50 -35.45 30.09
CA ASP A 57 13.32 -36.59 30.55
C ASP A 57 13.79 -37.52 29.40
N GLY A 58 13.67 -37.09 28.13
CA GLY A 58 13.97 -37.86 26.93
C GLY A 58 15.26 -37.46 26.21
N ASP A 59 15.53 -38.09 25.07
CA ASP A 59 16.66 -37.77 24.19
C ASP A 59 16.77 -36.27 23.91
N ALA A 60 18.00 -35.75 23.83
CA ALA A 60 18.25 -34.31 23.63
C ALA A 60 17.55 -33.74 22.38
N LEU A 61 17.38 -34.55 21.32
CA LEU A 61 16.66 -34.19 20.09
C LEU A 61 15.13 -34.18 20.26
N LEU A 62 14.60 -34.90 21.25
CA LEU A 62 13.18 -34.95 21.59
C LEU A 62 12.84 -34.02 22.77
N ASN A 63 13.79 -33.23 23.24
CA ASN A 63 13.55 -32.27 24.30
C ASN A 63 12.50 -31.24 23.81
N PRO A 64 11.43 -30.99 24.61
CA PRO A 64 10.34 -30.08 24.25
C PRO A 64 10.80 -28.74 23.68
N ILE A 65 11.90 -28.20 24.18
CA ILE A 65 12.46 -26.91 23.75
C ILE A 65 12.94 -26.92 22.30
N TYR A 66 13.55 -28.02 21.85
CA TYR A 66 14.05 -28.14 20.48
C TYR A 66 12.90 -28.35 19.50
N LEU A 67 11.92 -29.20 19.86
CA LEU A 67 10.76 -29.48 19.02
C LEU A 67 9.90 -28.25 18.81
N SER A 68 9.55 -27.54 19.89
CA SER A 68 8.71 -26.36 19.81
C SER A 68 9.41 -25.20 19.07
N LEU A 69 10.72 -25.02 19.28
CA LEU A 69 11.52 -24.05 18.54
C LEU A 69 11.59 -24.41 17.05
N PHE A 70 11.84 -25.68 16.73
CA PHE A 70 11.90 -26.15 15.35
C PHE A 70 10.58 -25.90 14.62
N ILE A 71 9.45 -26.25 15.25
CA ILE A 71 8.11 -25.96 14.72
C ILE A 71 7.93 -24.45 14.53
N GLY A 72 8.32 -23.63 15.52
CA GLY A 72 8.26 -22.17 15.45
C GLY A 72 9.08 -21.59 14.30
N VAL A 73 10.28 -22.13 14.04
CA VAL A 73 11.14 -21.72 12.92
C VAL A 73 10.55 -22.12 11.57
N VAL A 74 9.99 -23.32 11.44
CA VAL A 74 9.35 -23.77 10.20
C VAL A 74 8.13 -22.90 9.89
N VAL A 75 7.27 -22.67 10.88
CA VAL A 75 6.09 -21.79 10.74
C VAL A 75 6.51 -20.35 10.45
N GLY A 76 7.53 -19.85 11.14
CA GLY A 76 8.10 -18.52 10.90
C GLY A 76 8.70 -18.38 9.51
N GLY A 77 9.38 -19.41 9.01
CA GLY A 77 9.92 -19.48 7.66
C GLY A 77 8.83 -19.42 6.59
N CYS A 78 7.74 -20.17 6.76
CA CYS A 78 6.56 -20.07 5.90
C CYS A 78 5.95 -18.66 5.92
N GLY A 79 5.83 -18.05 7.11
CA GLY A 79 5.39 -16.66 7.27
C GLY A 79 6.29 -15.68 6.52
N GLY A 80 7.61 -15.83 6.64
CA GLY A 80 8.59 -15.02 5.92
C GLY A 80 8.50 -15.18 4.40
N PHE A 81 8.27 -16.40 3.92
CA PHE A 81 8.08 -16.66 2.49
C PHE A 81 6.83 -15.95 1.94
N ILE A 82 5.73 -15.99 2.70
CA ILE A 82 4.49 -15.24 2.39
C ILE A 82 4.75 -13.72 2.42
N ALA A 83 5.53 -13.24 3.40
CA ALA A 83 5.87 -11.83 3.54
C ALA A 83 6.70 -11.31 2.36
N LEU A 84 7.71 -12.07 1.94
CA LEU A 84 8.55 -11.77 0.79
C LEU A 84 7.73 -11.74 -0.49
N TRP A 85 6.82 -12.72 -0.68
CA TRP A 85 5.96 -12.73 -1.86
C TRP A 85 4.96 -11.57 -1.87
N GLY A 86 4.38 -11.25 -0.72
CA GLY A 86 3.51 -10.08 -0.52
C GLY A 86 4.23 -8.77 -0.80
N GLY A 87 5.46 -8.63 -0.30
CA GLY A 87 6.34 -7.48 -0.53
C GLY A 87 6.75 -7.33 -1.99
N ALA A 88 7.12 -8.43 -2.65
CA ALA A 88 7.47 -8.40 -4.07
C ALA A 88 6.27 -8.01 -4.95
N ARG A 89 5.06 -8.46 -4.59
CA ARG A 89 3.81 -8.06 -5.26
C ARG A 89 3.51 -6.58 -5.04
N LEU A 90 3.70 -6.09 -3.82
CA LEU A 90 3.55 -4.67 -3.49
C LEU A 90 4.56 -3.82 -4.26
N TYR A 91 5.83 -4.18 -4.24
CA TYR A 91 6.90 -3.47 -4.97
C TYR A 91 6.60 -3.34 -6.47
N ARG A 92 6.09 -4.41 -7.10
CA ARG A 92 5.65 -4.38 -8.51
C ARG A 92 4.47 -3.45 -8.76
N SER A 93 3.56 -3.29 -7.81
CA SER A 93 2.43 -2.36 -7.96
C SER A 93 2.82 -0.88 -7.82
N LEU A 94 3.90 -0.57 -7.10
CA LEU A 94 4.40 0.80 -6.95
C LEU A 94 5.38 1.24 -8.05
N HIS A 95 5.98 0.30 -8.79
CA HIS A 95 6.90 0.60 -9.90
C HIS A 95 6.33 0.16 -11.28
N PRO A 96 5.22 0.74 -11.78
CA PRO A 96 4.98 0.79 -13.21
C PRO A 96 6.16 1.52 -13.86
N SER A 97 6.87 0.84 -14.75
CA SER A 97 8.09 1.33 -15.39
C SER A 97 7.93 2.77 -15.90
N GLY A 98 8.67 3.71 -15.33
CA GLY A 98 8.94 5.04 -15.90
C GLY A 98 9.81 4.98 -17.15
N SER A 99 9.61 3.98 -18.03
CA SER A 99 10.37 3.77 -19.25
C SER A 99 9.57 4.08 -20.52
N ALA A 100 8.52 4.91 -20.41
CA ALA A 100 7.85 5.56 -21.54
C ALA A 100 7.95 7.10 -21.46
N ALA A 101 9.00 7.62 -20.82
CA ALA A 101 9.34 9.06 -20.81
C ALA A 101 10.81 9.31 -21.18
N GLY A 102 11.39 8.41 -21.99
CA GLY A 102 12.68 8.59 -22.65
C GLY A 102 12.50 8.48 -24.17
N GLY A 103 12.43 9.62 -24.85
CA GLY A 103 12.15 9.76 -26.28
C GLY A 103 10.65 9.69 -26.55
N VAL A 104 9.96 10.67 -27.11
CA VAL A 104 10.25 11.63 -28.18
C VAL A 104 9.31 12.81 -27.87
N ASP A 105 9.81 14.02 -27.57
CA ASP A 105 9.62 15.18 -28.45
C ASP A 105 10.48 16.35 -27.92
N SER A 106 11.70 16.49 -28.44
CA SER A 106 12.39 17.78 -28.45
C SER A 106 12.45 18.23 -29.90
N PRO A 107 11.50 19.05 -30.38
CA PRO A 107 11.69 19.77 -31.63
C PRO A 107 12.61 20.95 -31.33
N ALA A 108 13.92 20.71 -31.45
CA ALA A 108 14.82 21.78 -31.82
C ALA A 108 14.38 22.30 -33.20
N GLY A 109 13.88 23.54 -33.25
CA GLY A 109 13.63 24.28 -34.49
C GLY A 109 12.18 24.72 -34.66
N GLY A 110 11.86 25.90 -34.13
CA GLY A 110 10.56 26.55 -34.34
C GLY A 110 10.62 27.97 -33.83
N THR A 111 11.18 28.85 -34.65
CA THR A 111 11.21 30.31 -34.48
C THR A 111 9.82 30.87 -34.15
N ASP A 112 9.76 31.73 -33.14
CA ASP A 112 8.68 32.67 -32.87
C ASP A 112 8.12 33.30 -34.17
N PRO A 113 6.83 33.13 -34.51
CA PRO A 113 6.18 33.95 -35.53
C PRO A 113 5.59 35.24 -34.91
N ALA A 114 6.25 35.83 -33.92
CA ALA A 114 5.76 37.02 -33.21
C ALA A 114 6.71 38.21 -33.30
N THR A 115 7.36 38.44 -34.45
CA THR A 115 7.89 39.77 -34.81
C THR A 115 8.00 39.88 -36.34
N THR A 116 6.98 40.41 -36.99
CA THR A 116 7.13 41.14 -38.26
C THR A 116 6.09 42.26 -38.28
N PRO A 117 6.52 43.53 -38.19
CA PRO A 117 5.62 44.68 -38.28
C PRO A 117 5.08 44.84 -39.72
N ALA A 118 3.84 45.29 -39.80
CA ALA A 118 3.10 45.53 -41.04
C ALA A 118 3.85 46.51 -41.97
N PRO A 119 3.88 46.27 -43.29
CA PRO A 119 4.18 47.32 -44.25
C PRO A 119 2.92 48.13 -44.56
N GLU A 120 2.97 49.38 -44.11
CA GLU A 120 2.26 50.53 -44.66
C GLU A 120 2.51 50.60 -46.18
N THR A 121 1.45 50.65 -47.00
CA THR A 121 1.56 51.13 -48.38
C THR A 121 0.25 51.78 -48.82
N THR A 122 0.37 53.08 -49.02
CA THR A 122 -0.44 54.04 -49.77
C THR A 122 -0.65 53.62 -51.23
N ASP A 123 -1.91 53.57 -51.68
CA ASP A 123 -2.52 54.44 -52.73
C ASP A 123 -3.96 53.99 -53.03
#